data_AF-A0A9E7BAG2-F1
#
_entry.id   AF-A0A9E7BAG2-F1
#
_cell.length_a   1.000
_cell.length_b   1.000
_cell.length_c   1.000
_cell.angle_alpha   90.00
_cell.angle_beta   90.00
_cell.angle_gamma   90.00
#
_symmetry.space_group_name_H-M   'P 1'
#
loop_
_entity.id
_entity.type
_entity.pdbx_description
1 polymer ?
#
loop_
_entity_poly.entity_id
_entity_poly.type
_entity_poly.pdbx_seq_one_letter_code
_entity_poly.pdbx_strand_id
1 'polypeptide(L)' 'PVIDRQYFNAIYFREPGGVLFEIATDPPGFTRDEPLEHLGEGLMLPEKYEAYRDRIERVLPRLKV' A
#
# COMPACT_ATOMS: atom_id res chain seq x y z
N PRO A 1 3.06 -5.70 16.52
CA PRO A 1 1.86 -6.40 16.01
C PRO A 1 1.97 -6.55 14.49
N VAL A 2 1.32 -7.54 13.90
CA VAL A 2 1.22 -7.67 12.43
C VAL A 2 0.23 -6.64 11.90
N ILE A 3 0.60 -5.98 10.80
CA ILE A 3 -0.20 -4.96 10.13
C ILE A 3 -0.46 -5.43 8.69
N ASP A 4 -1.75 -5.51 8.31
CA ASP A 4 -2.17 -5.76 6.93
C ASP A 4 -1.98 -4.48 6.09
N ARG A 5 -1.15 -4.59 5.04
CA ARG A 5 -0.84 -3.52 4.08
C ARG A 5 -1.49 -3.76 2.72
N GLN A 6 -2.51 -4.62 2.67
CA GLN A 6 -3.16 -5.17 1.48
C GLN A 6 -2.28 -6.10 0.64
N TYR A 7 -1.12 -5.63 0.19
CA TYR A 7 -0.24 -6.37 -0.73
C TYR A 7 0.74 -7.31 0.00
N PHE A 8 0.91 -7.09 1.30
CA PHE A 8 1.76 -7.87 2.21
C PHE A 8 1.34 -7.63 3.66
N ASN A 9 1.83 -8.47 4.56
CA ASN A 9 1.76 -8.23 6.00
C ASN A 9 3.10 -7.71 6.49
N ALA A 10 3.09 -6.78 7.45
CA ALA A 10 4.29 -6.15 7.97
C ALA A 10 4.36 -6.16 9.49
N ILE A 11 5.58 -6.30 10.03
CA ILE A 11 5.91 -5.90 11.39
C ILE A 11 7.02 -4.86 11.37
N TYR A 12 7.01 -3.96 12.35
CA TYR A 12 7.98 -2.88 12.48
C TYR A 12 8.65 -2.91 13.84
N PHE A 13 9.96 -2.69 13.86
CA PHE A 13 10.74 -2.54 15.08
C PHE A 13 11.94 -1.62 14.83
N ARG A 14 12.45 -0.99 15.89
CA ARG A 14 13.68 -0.20 15.82
C ARG A 14 14.84 -1.03 16.34
N GLU A 15 15.93 -1.06 15.60
CA GLU A 15 17.20 -1.60 16.10
C GLU A 15 17.88 -0.60 17.07
N PRO A 16 18.90 -1.00 17.84
CA PRO A 16 19.52 -0.16 18.87
C PRO A 16 19.99 1.24 18.44
N GLY A 17 20.45 1.41 17.19
CA GLY A 17 20.82 2.69 16.59
C GLY A 17 19.63 3.57 16.16
N GLY A 18 18.40 3.09 16.36
CA GLY A 18 17.16 3.81 16.10
C GLY A 18 16.60 3.65 14.69
N VAL A 19 17.28 2.92 13.79
CA VAL A 19 16.79 2.65 12.44
C VAL A 19 15.51 1.81 12.51
N LEU A 20 14.47 2.23 11.79
CA LEU A 20 13.21 1.49 11.69
C LEU A 20 13.35 0.39 10.64
N PHE A 21 13.26 -0.86 11.08
CA PHE A 21 13.21 -2.03 10.22
C PHE A 21 11.77 -2.50 10.02
N GLU A 22 11.54 -3.06 8.85
CA GLU A 22 10.30 -3.74 8.46
C GLU A 22 10.62 -5.16 8.04
N ILE A 23 9.80 -6.11 8.49
CA ILE A 23 9.76 -7.46 7.91
C ILE A 23 8.40 -7.58 7.22
N ALA A 24 8.44 -7.81 5.91
CA ALA A 24 7.28 -7.92 5.05
C ALA A 24 7.18 -9.33 4.44
N THR A 25 5.96 -9.84 4.25
CA THR A 25 5.73 -11.12 3.57
C THR A 25 5.79 -10.97 2.05
N ASP A 26 6.33 -11.97 1.35
CA ASP A 26 6.36 -11.99 -0.13
C ASP A 26 4.96 -12.05 -0.76
N PRO A 27 4.07 -13.01 -0.40
CA PRO A 27 2.68 -13.00 -0.84
C PRO A 27 1.82 -12.00 -0.03
N PRO A 28 0.67 -11.54 -0.57
CA PRO A 28 0.06 -11.90 -1.86
C PRO A 28 0.65 -11.19 -3.10
N GLY A 29 1.32 -10.05 -2.93
CA GLY A 29 1.84 -9.24 -4.03
C GLY A 29 0.81 -8.28 -4.64
N PHE A 30 1.22 -7.56 -5.69
CA PHE A 30 0.45 -6.47 -6.29
C PHE A 30 -0.57 -6.92 -7.33
N THR A 31 -0.47 -8.14 -7.86
CA THR A 31 -1.47 -8.70 -8.79
C THR A 31 -2.79 -9.11 -8.11
N ARG A 32 -3.03 -8.59 -6.90
CA ARG A 32 -4.14 -8.96 -6.02
C ARG A 32 -5.44 -8.29 -6.47
N ASP A 33 -5.36 -7.04 -6.87
CA ASP A 33 -6.46 -6.15 -7.24
C ASP A 33 -6.25 -5.50 -8.62
N GLU A 34 -5.09 -5.72 -9.25
CA GLU A 34 -4.74 -5.26 -10.59
C GLU A 34 -4.19 -6.42 -11.44
N PRO A 35 -4.54 -6.50 -12.74
CA PRO A 35 -3.84 -7.40 -13.66
C PRO A 35 -2.40 -6.91 -13.90
N LEU A 36 -1.48 -7.85 -14.15
CA LEU A 36 -0.04 -7.57 -14.29
C LEU A 36 0.24 -6.50 -15.34
N GLU A 37 -0.52 -6.51 -16.43
CA GLU A 37 -0.35 -5.61 -17.59
C GLU A 37 -0.75 -4.16 -17.29
N HIS A 38 -1.53 -3.91 -16.23
CA HIS A 38 -2.07 -2.59 -15.89
C HIS A 38 -1.67 -2.14 -14.47
N LEU A 39 -0.64 -2.74 -13.86
CA LEU A 39 -0.22 -2.40 -12.51
C LEU A 39 0.16 -0.92 -12.38
N GLY A 40 -0.42 -0.25 -11.38
CA GLY A 40 -0.09 1.14 -11.05
C GLY A 40 -0.66 2.16 -12.03
N GLU A 41 -1.51 1.75 -12.96
CA GLU A 41 -2.27 2.69 -13.82
C GLU A 41 -3.42 3.35 -13.05
N GLY A 42 -3.91 2.71 -11.99
CA GLY A 42 -5.00 3.18 -11.15
C GLY A 42 -4.57 3.64 -9.74
N LEU A 43 -5.41 4.48 -9.12
CA LEU A 43 -5.30 4.76 -7.69
C LEU A 43 -6.05 3.70 -6.88
N MET A 44 -5.30 2.78 -6.25
CA MET A 44 -5.88 1.71 -5.43
C MET A 44 -6.11 2.12 -3.97
N LEU A 45 -7.39 1.95 -3.58
CA LEU A 45 -8.01 2.16 -2.27
C LEU A 45 -7.96 0.92 -1.36
N PRO A 46 -7.39 0.91 -0.14
CA PRO A 46 -7.82 -0.09 0.82
C PRO A 46 -9.32 0.05 1.08
N GLU A 47 -10.05 -1.06 1.20
CA GLU A 47 -11.53 -1.09 1.27
C GLU A 47 -12.12 -0.08 2.27
N LYS A 48 -11.50 0.04 3.46
CA LYS A 48 -11.90 1.01 4.50
C LYS A 48 -11.86 2.49 4.07
N TYR A 49 -11.19 2.81 2.96
CA TYR A 49 -11.03 4.16 2.43
C TYR A 49 -11.77 4.38 1.12
N GLU A 50 -12.36 3.35 0.51
CA GLU A 50 -13.09 3.50 -0.76
C GLU A 50 -14.27 4.47 -0.63
N ALA A 51 -14.97 4.48 0.51
CA ALA A 51 -16.03 5.44 0.79
C ALA A 51 -15.56 6.92 0.77
N TYR A 52 -14.25 7.18 0.80
CA TYR A 52 -13.67 8.52 0.77
C TYR A 52 -12.88 8.81 -0.52
N ARG A 53 -13.00 7.97 -1.56
CA ARG A 53 -12.25 8.09 -2.83
C ARG A 53 -12.29 9.51 -3.40
N ASP A 54 -13.48 10.07 -3.60
CA ASP A 54 -13.65 11.42 -4.14
C ASP A 54 -12.94 12.50 -3.32
N ARG A 55 -12.85 12.33 -2.00
CA ARG A 55 -12.13 13.28 -1.13
C ARG A 55 -10.62 13.12 -1.28
N ILE A 56 -10.14 11.88 -1.37
CA ILE A 56 -8.72 11.57 -1.53
C ILE A 56 -8.22 12.05 -2.89
N GLU A 57 -8.92 11.71 -3.98
CA GLU A 57 -8.56 12.10 -5.34
C GLU A 57 -8.48 13.61 -5.53
N ARG A 58 -9.34 14.38 -4.83
CA ARG A 58 -9.34 15.85 -4.90
C ARG A 58 -8.11 16.52 -4.30
N VAL A 59 -7.45 15.90 -3.32
CA VAL A 59 -6.29 16.50 -2.63
C VAL A 59 -4.94 16.01 -3.15
N LEU A 60 -4.95 14.96 -3.97
CA LEU A 60 -3.73 14.42 -4.56
C LEU A 60 -3.32 15.22 -5.81
N PRO A 61 -2.04 15.56 -5.96
CA PRO A 61 -1.54 16.16 -7.19
C PRO A 61 -1.63 15.15 -8.34
N ARG A 62 -1.91 15.63 -9.55
CA ARG A 62 -1.84 14.77 -10.74
C ARG A 62 -0.38 14.45 -11.04
N LEU A 63 -0.09 13.16 -11.16
CA LEU A 63 1.21 12.66 -11.61
C LEU A 63 1.10 12.23 -13.07
N LYS A 64 2.20 12.41 -13.81
CA LYS A 64 2.40 11.77 -15.11
C LYS A 64 3.59 10.84 -14.93
N VAL A 65 3.38 9.57 -15.21
CA VAL A 65 4.43 8.55 -15.24
C VAL A 65 5.23 8.70 -16.53
#